data_AF-A0A962MZW6-F1
#
_entry.id   AF-A0A962MZW6-F1
#
_cell.length_a   1.000
_cell.length_b   1.000
_cell.length_c   1.000
_cell.angle_alpha   90.00
_cell.angle_beta   90.00
_cell.angle_gamma   90.00
#
_symmetry.space_group_name_H-M   'P 1'
#
loop_
_entity.id
_entity.type
_entity.pdbx_description
1 polymer ?
#
loop_
_entity_poly.entity_id
_entity_poly.type
_entity_poly.pdbx_seq_one_letter_code
_entity_poly.pdbx_strand_id
1 'polypeptide(L)' 'MKCKRSSDGRAIDHHALQVMRQQAVKAVGEGQSASSVAKAYGVSV' A
#
# COMPACT_ATOMS: atom_id res chain seq x y z
N MET A 1 24.17 2.30 -17.32
CA MET A 1 23.54 1.48 -16.26
C MET A 1 22.03 1.65 -16.33
N LYS A 2 21.25 0.56 -16.41
CA LYS A 2 19.79 0.64 -16.24
C LYS A 2 19.51 0.80 -14.74
N CYS A 3 19.06 1.99 -14.31
CA CYS A 3 18.54 2.17 -12.96
C CYS A 3 17.45 1.11 -12.73
N LYS A 4 17.66 0.22 -11.75
CA LYS A 4 16.59 -0.62 -11.24
C LYS A 4 15.61 0.32 -10.55
N ARG A 5 14.52 0.65 -11.24
CA ARG A 5 13.43 1.41 -10.66
C ARG A 5 12.90 0.58 -9.49
N SER A 6 12.90 1.15 -8.29
CA SER A 6 12.40 0.46 -7.08
C SER A 6 10.89 0.23 -7.16
N SER A 7 10.19 1.03 -7.97
CA SER A 7 8.82 0.76 -8.38
C SER A 7 8.81 -0.07 -9.65
N ASP A 8 7.97 -1.10 -9.64
CA ASP A 8 7.67 -2.06 -10.69
C ASP A 8 6.96 -1.44 -11.91
N GLY A 9 7.02 -0.12 -12.05
CA GLY A 9 6.48 0.63 -13.19
C GLY A 9 4.96 0.63 -13.30
N ARG A 10 4.26 0.00 -12.34
CA ARG A 10 2.81 -0.02 -12.30
C ARG A 10 2.30 1.37 -11.94
N ALA A 11 1.59 1.99 -12.88
CA ALA A 11 0.75 3.12 -12.55
C ALA A 11 -0.31 2.60 -11.57
N ILE A 12 -0.32 3.17 -10.35
CA ILE A 12 -1.42 2.92 -9.43
C ILE A 12 -2.60 3.72 -9.96
N ASP A 13 -3.42 3.06 -10.78
CA ASP A 13 -4.64 3.65 -11.29
C ASP A 13 -5.67 3.83 -10.15
N HIS A 14 -6.77 4.51 -10.46
CA HIS A 14 -7.81 4.79 -9.48
C HIS A 14 -8.39 3.49 -8.88
N HIS A 15 -8.41 2.41 -9.64
CA HIS A 15 -8.89 1.11 -9.18
C HIS A 15 -7.91 0.47 -8.18
N ALA A 16 -6.62 0.47 -8.50
CA ALA A 16 -5.58 -0.03 -7.62
C ALA A 16 -5.55 0.73 -6.28
N LEU A 17 -5.76 2.05 -6.29
CA LEU A 17 -5.93 2.84 -5.06
C LEU A 17 -7.15 2.38 -4.23
N GLN A 18 -8.28 2.09 -4.86
CA GLN A 18 -9.46 1.58 -4.15
C GLN A 18 -9.22 0.20 -3.54
N VAL A 19 -8.56 -0.70 -4.27
CA VAL A 19 -8.23 -2.04 -3.79
C VAL A 19 -7.28 -1.97 -2.59
N MET A 20 -6.25 -1.11 -2.63
CA MET A 20 -5.35 -0.93 -1.48
C MET A 20 -6.08 -0.39 -0.24
N ARG A 21 -7.06 0.51 -0.40
CA ARG A 21 -7.89 0.98 0.73
C ARG A 21 -8.70 -0.15 1.35
N GLN A 22 -9.35 -0.97 0.54
CA GLN A 22 -10.14 -2.10 1.03
C GLN A 22 -9.27 -3.12 1.78
N GLN A 23 -8.07 -3.40 1.27
CA GLN A 23 -7.09 -4.26 1.94
C GLN A 23 -6.63 -3.68 3.28
N ALA A 24 -6.34 -2.38 3.33
CA ALA A 24 -5.95 -1.70 4.57
C ALA A 24 -7.05 -1.75 5.63
N VAL A 25 -8.32 -1.49 5.24
CA VAL A 25 -9.46 -1.57 6.16
C VAL A 25 -9.67 -3.00 6.67
N LYS A 26 -9.57 -3.99 5.78
CA LYS A 26 -9.67 -5.40 6.15
C LYS A 26 -8.57 -5.81 7.14
N ALA A 27 -7.33 -5.43 6.87
CA ALA A 27 -6.18 -5.75 7.74
C ALA A 27 -6.36 -5.18 9.16
N VAL A 28 -6.85 -3.94 9.28
CA VAL A 28 -7.17 -3.34 10.58
C VAL A 28 -8.33 -4.08 11.26
N GLY A 29 -9.37 -4.46 10.50
CA GLY A 29 -10.49 -5.26 11.02
C GLY A 29 -10.08 -6.66 11.48
N GLU A 30 -9.05 -7.25 10.87
CA GLU A 30 -8.45 -8.53 11.26
C GLU A 30 -7.48 -8.40 12.46
N GLY A 31 -7.32 -7.21 13.02
CA GLY A 31 -6.53 -6.96 14.23
C GLY A 31 -5.10 -6.48 13.98
N GLN A 32 -4.71 -6.15 12.74
CA GLN A 32 -3.43 -5.49 12.49
C GLN A 32 -3.48 -4.04 12.98
N SER A 33 -2.36 -3.55 13.54
CA SER A 33 -2.26 -2.16 13.95
C SER A 33 -2.19 -1.23 12.74
N ALA A 34 -2.84 -0.06 12.84
CA ALA A 34 -2.77 0.97 11.81
C ALA A 34 -1.32 1.40 11.49
N SER A 35 -0.42 1.38 12.47
CA SER A 35 1.00 1.66 12.29
C SER A 35 1.73 0.61 11.44
N SER A 36 1.39 -0.67 11.61
CA SER A 36 1.96 -1.75 10.79
C SER A 36 1.50 -1.61 9.34
N VAL A 37 0.20 -1.36 9.14
CA VAL A 37 -0.41 -1.18 7.81
C VAL A 37 0.18 0.05 7.12
N ALA A 38 0.26 1.19 7.81
CA ALA A 38 0.84 2.42 7.27
C ALA A 38 2.32 2.27 6.91
N LYS A 39 3.11 1.55 7.72
CA LYS A 39 4.50 1.23 7.42
C LYS A 39 4.64 0.37 6.16
N ALA A 40 3.73 -0.59 5.93
CA ALA A 40 3.72 -1.41 4.73
C ALA A 40 3.39 -0.61 3.46
N TYR A 41 2.49 0.37 3.58
CA TYR A 41 2.13 1.27 2.49
C TYR A 41 3.03 2.51 2.36
N GLY A 42 4.00 2.70 3.27
CA GLY A 42 4.93 3.84 3.26
C GLY A 42 4.26 5.19 3.57
N VAL A 43 3.19 5.19 4.36
CA VAL A 43 2.41 6.38 4.73
C VAL A 43 2.67 6.74 6.20
N SER A 44 2.71 8.03 6.51
CA SER A 44 2.75 8.52 7.90
C SER A 44 1.38 8.33 8.56
N VAL A 45 1.36 7.81 9.80
CA VAL A 45 0.17 7.74 10.68
C VAL A 45 -0.02 9.06 11.42
#